data_AF-A0A257LFU3-F1
#
_entry.id   AF-A0A257LFU3-F1
#
_cell.length_a   1.000
_cell.length_b   1.000
_cell.length_c   1.000
_cell.angle_alpha   90.00
_cell.angle_beta   90.00
_cell.angle_gamma   90.00
#
_symmetry.space_group_name_H-M   'P 1'
#
loop_
_entity.id
_entity.type
_entity.pdbx_description
1 polymer ?
#
loop_
_entity_poly.entity_id
_entity_poly.type
_entity_poly.pdbx_seq_one_letter_code
_entity_poly.pdbx_strand_id
1 'polypeptide(L)'
;RIGAAAVCIGPAGFGRWHEMEMRGFIDEFNRRELPVISVLLLPPGAPDPQLPLFLRHFTWVDFRNAEPNPLDRLVWGVTGQRPAGLGE
;
A
#
# COMPACT_ATOMS: atom_id res chain seq x y z
N ARG A 1 -10.21 14.22 10.21
CA ARG A 1 -8.73 14.08 10.23
C ARG A 1 -8.37 12.89 9.35
N ILE A 2 -7.40 13.02 8.44
CA ILE A 2 -6.91 11.88 7.65
C ILE A 2 -5.83 11.15 8.47
N GLY A 3 -6.01 9.83 8.66
CA GLY A 3 -5.17 9.00 9.53
C GLY A 3 -4.27 8.00 8.81
N ALA A 4 -4.48 7.76 7.51
CA ALA A 4 -3.68 6.83 6.70
C ALA A 4 -3.79 7.21 5.22
N ALA A 5 -2.81 6.78 4.42
CA ALA A 5 -2.84 6.87 2.96
C ALA A 5 -2.62 5.49 2.34
N ALA A 6 -3.35 5.18 1.27
CA ALA A 6 -3.13 3.98 0.48
C ALA A 6 -2.68 4.37 -0.93
N VAL A 7 -1.62 3.74 -1.41
CA VAL A 7 -1.10 3.89 -2.78
C VAL A 7 -1.49 2.65 -3.56
N CYS A 8 -2.49 2.78 -4.44
CA CYS A 8 -3.01 1.68 -5.25
C CYS A 8 -2.23 1.53 -6.55
N ILE A 9 -1.74 0.32 -6.81
CA ILE A 9 -0.79 0.02 -7.89
C ILE A 9 -1.43 -1.01 -8.82
N GLY A 10 -1.95 -0.52 -9.94
CA GLY A 10 -2.56 -1.35 -10.98
C GLY A 10 -1.56 -1.77 -12.07
N PRO A 11 -2.01 -2.57 -13.05
CA PRO A 11 -1.17 -3.06 -14.14
C PRO A 11 -0.64 -1.95 -15.06
N ALA A 12 -1.27 -0.78 -15.06
CA ALA A 12 -0.78 0.39 -15.79
C ALA A 12 0.46 1.05 -15.15
N GLY A 13 0.85 0.65 -13.93
CA GLY A 13 1.99 1.20 -13.21
C GLY A 13 1.81 2.68 -12.84
N PHE A 14 2.93 3.39 -12.71
CA PHE A 14 2.96 4.82 -12.39
C PHE A 14 3.22 5.64 -13.64
N GLY A 15 2.39 6.67 -13.88
CA GLY A 15 2.71 7.72 -14.84
C GLY A 15 3.70 8.74 -14.25
N ARG A 16 4.47 9.44 -15.10
CA ARG A 16 5.48 10.43 -14.67
C ARG A 16 4.93 11.53 -13.75
N TRP A 17 3.69 11.98 -13.98
CA TRP A 17 3.03 12.98 -13.14
C TRP A 17 2.63 12.41 -11.77
N HIS A 18 2.23 11.15 -11.74
CA HIS A 18 1.78 10.43 -10.54
C HIS A 18 2.90 10.36 -9.48
N GLU A 19 4.17 10.33 -9.91
CA GLU A 19 5.31 10.29 -8.99
C GLU A 19 5.48 11.56 -8.15
N MET A 20 5.20 12.74 -8.69
CA MET A 20 5.41 14.00 -7.98
C MET A 20 4.35 14.20 -6.89
N GLU A 21 3.08 13.99 -7.23
CA GLU A 21 1.98 14.07 -6.26
C GLU A 21 2.14 13.01 -5.17
N MET A 22 2.45 11.76 -5.56
CA MET A 22 2.68 10.67 -4.61
C MET A 22 3.83 10.98 -3.65
N ARG A 23 4.95 11.54 -4.12
CA ARG A 23 6.07 11.92 -3.23
C ARG A 23 5.66 12.96 -2.19
N GLY A 24 4.89 13.97 -2.59
CA GLY A 24 4.40 15.00 -1.65
C GLY A 24 3.48 14.41 -0.58
N PHE A 25 2.56 13.53 -0.97
CA PHE A 25 1.70 12.82 -0.02
C PHE A 25 2.50 11.92 0.92
N ILE A 26 3.48 11.18 0.41
CA ILE A 26 4.28 10.27 1.21
C ILE A 26 5.16 11.02 2.20
N ASP A 27 5.79 12.12 1.77
CA ASP A 27 6.61 12.95 2.65
C ASP A 27 5.77 13.54 3.81
N GLU A 28 4.58 14.05 3.51
CA GLU A 28 3.66 14.59 4.52
C GLU A 28 3.20 13.53 5.52
N PHE A 29 2.86 12.32 5.06
CA PHE A 29 2.43 11.23 5.95
C PHE A 29 3.59 10.69 6.77
N ASN A 30 4.79 10.62 6.20
CA ASN A 30 6.00 10.23 6.90
C ASN A 30 6.37 11.26 7.99
N ARG A 31 6.31 12.57 7.68
CA ARG A 31 6.52 13.65 8.66
C ARG A 31 5.54 13.62 9.82
N ARG A 32 4.33 13.11 9.59
CA ARG A 32 3.27 12.98 10.60
C ARG A 32 3.25 11.63 11.30
N GLU A 33 4.20 10.75 10.98
CA GLU A 33 4.28 9.38 11.48
C GLU A 33 2.97 8.60 11.25
N LEU A 34 2.31 8.86 10.12
CA LEU A 34 1.08 8.20 9.71
C LEU A 34 1.36 7.08 8.70
N PRO A 35 0.60 5.98 8.76
CA PRO A 35 0.80 4.85 7.87
C PRO A 35 0.55 5.22 6.40
N VAL A 36 1.48 4.79 5.55
CA VAL A 36 1.33 4.69 4.11
C VAL A 36 1.30 3.20 3.76
N ILE A 37 0.25 2.75 3.08
CA ILE A 37 0.07 1.35 2.68
C ILE A 37 0.19 1.25 1.16
N SER A 38 1.13 0.44 0.68
CA SER A 38 1.25 0.09 -0.73
C SER A 38 0.28 -1.05 -1.04
N VAL A 39 -0.66 -0.84 -1.96
CA VAL A 39 -1.69 -1.81 -2.33
C VAL A 39 -1.48 -2.27 -3.76
N LEU A 40 -1.08 -3.54 -3.95
CA LEU A 40 -0.94 -4.12 -5.29
C LEU A 40 -2.28 -4.65 -5.78
N LEU A 41 -2.74 -4.12 -6.89
CA LEU A 41 -3.95 -4.51 -7.62
C LEU A 41 -3.56 -5.07 -8.98
N LEU A 42 -2.72 -6.11 -8.96
CA LEU A 42 -2.17 -6.74 -10.16
C LEU A 42 -2.86 -8.09 -10.45
N PRO A 43 -2.92 -8.53 -11.72
CA PRO A 43 -3.37 -9.87 -12.05
C PRO A 43 -2.50 -10.97 -11.38
N PRO A 44 -3.06 -12.14 -11.04
CA PRO A 44 -2.26 -13.28 -10.61
C PRO A 44 -1.17 -13.63 -11.63
N GLY A 45 0.05 -13.87 -11.15
CA GLY A 45 1.21 -14.17 -12.01
C GLY A 45 1.84 -12.96 -12.71
N ALA A 46 1.30 -11.74 -12.53
CA ALA A 46 1.97 -10.54 -13.01
C ALA A 46 3.31 -10.31 -12.27
N PRO A 47 4.37 -9.88 -12.97
CA PRO A 47 5.63 -9.55 -12.33
C PRO A 47 5.48 -8.38 -11.37
N ASP A 48 6.39 -8.28 -10.40
CA ASP A 48 6.37 -7.16 -9.48
C ASP A 48 6.61 -5.83 -10.23
N PRO A 49 5.86 -4.78 -9.88
CA PRO A 49 5.99 -3.51 -10.56
C PRO A 49 7.33 -2.87 -10.19
N GLN A 50 7.94 -2.16 -11.14
CA GLN A 50 9.12 -1.35 -10.84
C GLN A 50 8.69 -0.14 -10.01
N LEU A 51 8.80 -0.26 -8.69
CA LEU A 51 8.45 0.80 -7.76
C LEU A 51 9.65 1.65 -7.37
N PRO A 52 9.43 2.96 -7.14
CA PRO A 52 10.39 3.78 -6.42
C PRO A 52 10.82 3.10 -5.11
N LEU A 53 12.12 3.17 -4.80
CA LEU A 53 12.72 2.48 -3.65
C LEU A 53 12.00 2.78 -2.33
N PHE A 54 11.52 4.02 -2.13
CA PHE A 54 10.82 4.40 -0.91
C PHE A 54 9.54 3.59 -0.67
N LEU A 55 8.81 3.17 -1.72
CA LEU A 55 7.61 2.35 -1.55
C LEU A 55 7.93 0.95 -1.00
N ARG A 56 9.14 0.45 -1.26
CA ARG A 56 9.62 -0.84 -0.73
C ARG A 56 9.78 -0.84 0.79
N HIS A 57 9.85 0.34 1.41
CA HIS A 57 9.99 0.47 2.86
C HIS A 57 8.65 0.58 3.61
N PHE A 58 7.54 0.73 2.89
CA PHE A 58 6.21 0.79 3.51
C PHE A 58 5.59 -0.59 3.71
N THR A 59 4.43 -0.65 4.37
CA THR A 59 3.60 -1.85 4.48
C THR A 59 3.01 -2.20 3.11
N TRP A 60 3.02 -3.48 2.74
CA TRP A 60 2.45 -3.98 1.48
C TRP A 60 1.23 -4.85 1.71
N VAL A 61 0.21 -4.62 0.91
CA VAL A 61 -0.96 -5.47 0.80
C VAL A 61 -1.07 -5.91 -0.65
N ASP A 62 -0.88 -7.21 -0.89
CA ASP A 62 -0.89 -7.78 -2.23
C ASP A 62 -2.19 -8.54 -2.48
N PHE A 63 -3.06 -7.99 -3.34
CA PHE A 63 -4.34 -8.62 -3.71
C PHE A 63 -4.17 -9.81 -4.66
N ARG A 64 -2.96 -10.11 -5.14
CA ARG A 64 -2.66 -11.38 -5.81
C ARG A 64 -2.70 -12.55 -4.84
N ASN A 65 -2.45 -12.31 -3.55
CA ASN A 65 -2.46 -13.31 -2.50
C ASN A 65 -3.81 -13.29 -1.78
N ALA A 66 -4.54 -14.40 -1.85
CA ALA A 66 -5.84 -14.51 -1.20
C ALA A 66 -5.73 -14.73 0.32
N GLU A 67 -4.61 -15.29 0.79
CA GLU A 67 -4.43 -15.67 2.19
C GLU A 67 -3.15 -15.08 2.81
N PRO A 68 -3.24 -14.48 4.01
CA PRO A 68 -4.49 -14.09 4.67
C PRO A 68 -5.19 -12.98 3.87
N ASN A 69 -6.51 -12.86 4.03
CA ASN A 69 -7.36 -11.94 3.26
C ASN A 69 -6.72 -10.54 3.13
N PRO A 70 -6.45 -10.08 1.90
CA PRO A 70 -5.74 -8.81 1.67
C PRO A 70 -6.54 -7.60 2.16
N LEU A 71 -7.88 -7.68 2.15
CA LEU A 71 -8.71 -6.61 2.68
C LEU A 71 -8.56 -6.46 4.20
N ASP A 72 -8.49 -7.57 4.93
CA ASP A 72 -8.28 -7.53 6.37
C ASP A 72 -6.89 -6.98 6.72
N ARG A 73 -5.87 -7.32 5.92
CA ARG A 73 -4.54 -6.72 6.02
C ARG A 73 -4.54 -5.22 5.74
N LEU A 74 -5.33 -4.76 4.76
CA LEU A 74 -5.47 -3.34 4.47
C LEU A 74 -6.15 -2.59 5.62
N VAL A 75 -7.25 -3.14 6.15
CA VAL A 75 -7.94 -2.57 7.32
C VAL A 75 -7.00 -2.48 8.51
N TRP A 76 -6.20 -3.53 8.76
CA TRP A 76 -5.16 -3.49 9.79
C TRP A 76 -4.14 -2.38 9.54
N GLY A 77 -3.58 -2.28 8.33
CA GLY A 77 -2.60 -1.24 7.99
C GLY A 77 -3.13 0.19 8.16
N VAL A 78 -4.41 0.40 7.85
CA VAL A 78 -5.09 1.70 7.99
C VAL A 78 -5.39 2.04 9.45
N THR A 79 -5.79 1.05 10.26
CA THR A 79 -6.24 1.26 11.64
C THR A 79 -5.15 1.11 12.69
N GLY A 80 -4.06 0.40 12.37
CA GLY A 80 -3.05 -0.06 13.32
C GLY A 80 -3.53 -1.18 14.26
N GLN A 81 -4.79 -1.62 14.14
CA GLN A 81 -5.39 -2.64 15.01
C GLN A 81 -5.48 -3.97 14.27
N ARG A 82 -4.83 -5.01 14.80
CA ARG A 82 -4.87 -6.35 14.20
C ARG A 82 -6.28 -6.95 14.37
N PRO A 83 -6.98 -7.34 13.28
CA PRO A 83 -8.26 -8.03 13.39
C PRO A 83 -8.10 -9.38 14.07
N ALA A 84 -9.01 -9.74 14.98
CA ALA A 84 -8.93 -10.97 15.77
C ALA A 84 -8.95 -12.26 14.92
N GLY A 85 -9.46 -12.19 13.69
CA GLY A 85 -9.54 -13.33 12.75
C GLY A 85 -8.39 -13.45 11.76
N LEU A 86 -7.40 -12.55 11.81
CA LEU A 86 -6.24 -12.58 10.90
C LEU A 86 -5.23 -13.60 11.45
N GLY A 87 -5.41 -14.86 11.04
CA GLY A 87 -4.61 -16.03 11.45
C GLY A 87 -3.10 -15.85 11.26
N GLU A 88 -2.33 -16.70 11.94
CA GLU A 88 -0.86 -16.71 11.95
C GLU A 88 -0.24 -17.00 10.57
#